data_AF-A0A1F9YBI0-F1
#
_entry.id   AF-A0A1F9YBI0-F1
#
_cell.length_a   1.000
_cell.length_b   1.000
_cell.length_c   1.000
_cell.angle_alpha   90.00
_cell.angle_beta   90.00
_cell.angle_gamma   90.00
#
_symmetry.space_group_name_H-M   'P 1'
#
loop_
_entity.id
_entity.type
_entity.pdbx_description
1 polymer ?
#
loop_
_entity_poly.entity_id
_entity_poly.type
_entity_poly.pdbx_seq_one_letter_code
_entity_poly.pdbx_strand_id
1 'polypeptide(L)'
;MASLNTVLGTLAMTVSIIYLCFGLPLQIIKNFKRKSTEGFSFIFALFFSFSIGLWVLYAWTKTPREYYILISNLPGFILSLVLLFQFWLYRKRRS
;
A
#
# COMPACT_ATOMS: atom_id res chain seq x y z
N MET A 1 -14.94 22.09 19.74
CA MET A 1 -15.70 21.25 18.78
C MET A 1 -14.72 20.77 17.73
N ALA A 2 -14.56 19.46 17.51
CA ALA A 2 -13.73 18.98 16.41
C ALA A 2 -14.31 19.50 15.09
N SER A 3 -13.48 20.08 14.22
CA SER A 3 -13.93 20.48 12.89
C SER A 3 -14.35 19.24 12.09
N LEU A 4 -15.39 19.36 11.27
CA LEU A 4 -15.88 18.27 10.41
C LEU A 4 -14.74 17.57 9.65
N ASN A 5 -13.79 18.37 9.14
CA ASN A 5 -12.61 17.89 8.42
C ASN A 5 -11.72 16.95 9.26
N THR A 6 -11.62 17.19 10.58
CA THR A 6 -10.83 16.35 11.50
C THR A 6 -11.51 14.99 11.71
N VAL A 7 -12.84 14.98 11.83
CA VAL A 7 -13.62 13.74 12.00
C VAL A 7 -13.58 12.91 10.72
N LEU A 8 -13.78 13.53 9.56
CA LEU A 8 -13.72 12.84 8.27
C LEU A 8 -12.31 12.33 7.96
N GLY A 9 -11.27 13.13 8.24
CA GLY A 9 -9.87 12.74 8.01
C GLY A 9 -9.43 11.55 8.87
N THR A 10 -9.82 11.52 10.15
CA THR A 10 -9.49 10.42 11.06
C THR A 10 -10.22 9.13 10.71
N LEU A 11 -11.50 9.20 10.32
CA LEU A 11 -12.25 8.04 9.82
C LEU A 11 -11.64 7.46 8.55
N ALA A 12 -11.36 8.32 7.55
CA ALA A 12 -10.76 7.90 6.28
C ALA A 12 -9.38 7.27 6.49
N MET A 13 -8.55 7.85 7.36
CA MET A 13 -7.26 7.31 7.74
C MET A 13 -7.39 5.90 8.34
N THR A 14 -8.32 5.71 9.28
CA THR A 14 -8.53 4.44 9.97
C THR A 14 -8.95 3.33 9.00
N VAL A 15 -9.94 3.61 8.13
CA VAL A 15 -10.42 2.64 7.14
C VAL A 15 -9.31 2.28 6.14
N SER A 16 -8.55 3.27 5.68
CA SER A 16 -7.45 3.06 4.73
C SER A 16 -6.35 2.18 5.33
N ILE A 17 -5.95 2.44 6.58
CA ILE A 17 -4.95 1.62 7.28
C ILE A 17 -5.44 0.18 7.43
N ILE A 18 -6.69 -0.02 7.85
CA ILE A 18 -7.27 -1.36 7.98
C ILE A 18 -7.20 -2.09 6.63
N TYR A 19 -7.72 -1.49 5.56
CA TYR A 19 -7.74 -2.13 4.24
C TYR A 19 -6.32 -2.50 3.76
N LEU A 20 -5.37 -1.58 3.87
CA LEU A 20 -3.99 -1.77 3.43
C LEU A 20 -3.23 -2.79 4.27
N CYS A 21 -3.45 -2.80 5.60
CA CYS A 21 -2.81 -3.71 6.54
C CYS A 21 -3.40 -5.13 6.54
N PHE A 22 -4.62 -5.34 6.05
CA PHE A 22 -5.17 -6.68 5.91
C PHE A 22 -4.94 -7.25 4.50
N GLY A 23 -5.19 -6.47 3.44
CA GLY A 23 -5.12 -6.98 2.07
C GLY A 23 -3.72 -7.39 1.63
N LEU A 24 -2.74 -6.48 1.73
CA LEU A 24 -1.39 -6.71 1.21
C LEU A 24 -0.62 -7.76 2.03
N PRO A 25 -0.61 -7.73 3.38
CA PRO A 25 0.16 -8.70 4.16
C PRO A 25 -0.33 -10.13 3.97
N LEU A 26 -1.65 -10.35 3.82
CA LEU A 26 -2.19 -11.68 3.53
C LEU A 26 -1.66 -12.22 2.20
N GLN A 27 -1.60 -11.38 1.16
CA GLN A 27 -1.02 -11.78 -0.12
C GLN A 27 0.49 -12.04 -0.01
N ILE A 28 1.23 -11.19 0.72
CA ILE A 28 2.67 -11.35 0.96
C ILE A 28 2.96 -12.69 1.68
N ILE A 29 2.17 -13.02 2.70
CA ILE A 29 2.28 -14.29 3.44
C ILE A 29 1.95 -15.47 2.52
N LYS A 30 0.90 -15.37 1.71
CA LYS A 30 0.50 -16.42 0.75
C LYS A 30 1.59 -16.68 -0.28
N ASN A 31 2.16 -15.62 -0.87
CA ASN A 31 3.29 -15.69 -1.80
C ASN A 31 4.51 -16.32 -1.12
N PHE A 32 4.81 -15.94 0.13
CA PHE A 32 5.94 -16.49 0.86
C PHE A 32 5.81 -17.98 1.17
N LYS A 33 4.60 -18.43 1.53
CA LYS A 33 4.29 -19.85 1.79
C LYS A 33 4.35 -20.68 0.50
N ARG A 34 3.77 -20.18 -0.60
CA ARG A 34 3.74 -20.90 -1.89
C ARG A 34 5.06 -20.80 -2.66
N LYS A 35 5.93 -19.85 -2.31
CA LYS A 35 7.13 -19.48 -3.07
C LYS A 35 6.86 -19.19 -4.56
N SER A 36 5.64 -18.75 -4.83
CA SER A 36 5.11 -18.44 -6.16
C SER A 36 4.14 -17.27 -6.01
N THR A 37 4.09 -16.39 -7.01
CA THR A 37 3.16 -15.26 -7.07
C THR A 37 1.89 -15.57 -7.87
N GLU A 38 1.52 -16.84 -7.97
CA GLU A 38 0.29 -17.26 -8.66
C GLU A 38 -0.97 -16.74 -7.96
N GLY A 39 -1.89 -16.20 -8.78
CA GLY A 39 -3.15 -15.61 -8.32
C GLY A 39 -3.13 -14.09 -8.10
N PHE A 40 -2.01 -13.42 -8.36
CA PHE A 40 -1.94 -11.95 -8.34
C PHE A 40 -1.18 -11.44 -9.57
N SER A 41 -1.75 -10.45 -10.27
CA SER A 41 -1.12 -9.89 -11.47
C SER A 41 0.01 -8.94 -11.10
N PHE A 42 1.19 -9.12 -11.71
CA PHE A 42 2.32 -8.21 -11.55
C PHE A 42 1.97 -6.78 -12.00
N ILE A 43 1.24 -6.66 -13.12
CA ILE A 43 0.83 -5.36 -13.66
C ILE A 43 -0.03 -4.61 -12.63
N PHE A 44 -0.97 -5.31 -12.00
CA PHE A 44 -1.82 -4.73 -10.97
C PHE A 44 -0.99 -4.27 -9.75
N ALA A 45 -0.05 -5.09 -9.29
CA ALA A 45 0.88 -4.71 -8.21
C ALA A 45 1.68 -3.44 -8.53
N LEU A 46 2.15 -3.33 -9.78
CA LEU A 46 2.97 -2.21 -10.24
C LEU A 46 2.18 -0.90 -10.29
N PHE A 47 1.00 -0.91 -10.93
CA PHE A 47 0.12 0.26 -10.99
C PHE A 47 -0.35 0.70 -9.60
N PHE A 48 -0.68 -0.27 -8.73
CA PHE A 48 -1.06 0.00 -7.35
C PHE A 48 0.07 0.67 -6.57
N SER A 49 1.30 0.16 -6.70
CA SER A 49 2.47 0.74 -6.05
C SER A 49 2.76 2.16 -6.55
N PHE A 50 2.62 2.39 -7.86
CA PHE A 50 2.80 3.72 -8.45
C PHE A 50 1.73 4.71 -7.97
N SER A 51 0.46 4.29 -7.94
CA SER A 51 -0.65 5.11 -7.47
C SER A 51 -0.47 5.54 -6.01
N ILE A 52 -0.16 4.60 -5.11
CA ILE A 52 0.10 4.92 -3.70
C ILE A 52 1.35 5.79 -3.56
N GLY A 53 2.40 5.52 -4.34
CA GLY A 53 3.60 6.36 -4.37
C GLY A 53 3.29 7.81 -4.73
N LEU A 54 2.42 8.04 -5.73
CA LEU A 54 1.97 9.38 -6.09
C LEU A 54 1.19 10.06 -4.96
N TRP A 55 0.32 9.34 -4.23
CA TRP A 55 -0.40 9.89 -3.08
C TRP A 55 0.53 10.30 -1.93
N VAL A 56 1.54 9.47 -1.65
CA VAL A 56 2.58 9.78 -0.65
C VAL A 56 3.39 11.01 -1.08
N LEU A 57 3.79 11.09 -2.35
CA LEU A 57 4.50 12.25 -2.90
C LEU A 57 3.65 13.52 -2.86
N TYR A 58 2.37 13.43 -3.23
CA TYR A 58 1.42 14.54 -3.16
C TYR A 58 1.26 15.07 -1.72
N ALA A 59 1.05 14.16 -0.75
CA ALA A 59 0.89 14.53 0.65
C ALA A 59 2.18 15.16 1.22
N TRP A 60 3.35 14.78 0.69
CA TRP A 60 4.65 15.32 1.08
C TRP A 60 4.94 16.70 0.50
N THR A 61 4.55 16.97 -0.75
CA THR A 61 4.81 18.24 -1.45
C THR A 61 3.80 19.33 -1.09
N LYS A 62 2.61 18.96 -0.60
CA LYS A 62 1.61 19.91 -0.09
C LYS A 62 2.11 20.67 1.14
N THR A 63 1.87 21.99 1.15
CA THR A 63 2.13 22.87 2.31
C THR A 63 0.82 23.57 2.69
N PRO A 64 0.25 23.37 3.90
CA PRO A 64 0.73 22.48 4.97
C PRO A 64 0.61 20.99 4.58
N ARG A 65 1.51 20.16 5.13
CA ARG A 65 1.56 18.72 4.84
C ARG A 65 0.26 18.04 5.26
N GLU A 66 -0.26 17.18 4.39
CA GLU A 66 -1.49 16.43 4.65
C GLU A 66 -1.17 15.12 5.39
N TYR A 67 -0.96 15.23 6.71
CA TYR A 67 -0.54 14.11 7.56
C TYR A 67 -1.51 12.91 7.53
N TYR A 68 -2.81 13.13 7.39
CA TYR A 68 -3.81 12.05 7.32
C TYR A 68 -3.61 11.14 6.11
N ILE A 69 -3.25 11.71 4.96
CA ILE A 69 -3.00 10.95 3.73
C ILE A 69 -1.63 10.28 3.80
N LEU A 70 -0.63 10.99 4.32
CA LEU A 70 0.72 10.46 4.46
C LEU A 70 0.76 9.24 5.39
N ILE A 71 0.21 9.35 6.59
CA ILE A 71 0.22 8.28 7.59
C ILE A 71 -0.60 7.07 7.14
N SER A 72 -1.72 7.28 6.42
CA SER A 72 -2.55 6.17 5.95
C SER A 72 -1.92 5.40 4.79
N ASN A 73 -1.28 6.08 3.84
CA ASN A 73 -0.76 5.47 2.61
C ASN A 73 0.67 4.95 2.74
N LEU A 74 1.48 5.49 3.65
CA LEU A 74 2.88 5.10 3.81
C LEU A 74 3.07 3.61 4.16
N PRO A 75 2.29 2.98 5.06
CA PRO A 75 2.36 1.54 5.30
C PRO A 75 2.02 0.72 4.05
N GLY A 76 0.98 1.12 3.33
CA GLY A 76 0.58 0.49 2.07
C GLY A 76 1.66 0.55 0.99
N PHE A 77 2.39 1.67 0.93
CA PHE A 77 3.52 1.84 0.02
C PHE A 77 4.68 0.90 0.35
N ILE A 78 5.03 0.77 1.63
CA ILE A 78 6.10 -0.14 2.06
C ILE A 78 5.72 -1.59 1.74
N LEU A 79 4.48 -1.98 2.04
CA LEU A 79 3.97 -3.34 1.76
C LEU A 79 3.91 -3.63 0.26
N SER A 80 3.52 -2.66 -0.57
CA SER A 80 3.48 -2.84 -2.03
C SER A 80 4.87 -3.01 -2.64
N LEU A 81 5.88 -2.31 -2.12
CA LEU A 81 7.29 -2.54 -2.49
C LEU A 81 7.78 -3.94 -2.12
N VAL A 82 7.41 -4.44 -0.93
CA VAL A 82 7.72 -5.83 -0.52
C VAL A 82 7.07 -6.83 -1.48
N LEU A 83 5.83 -6.58 -1.89
CA LEU A 83 5.12 -7.43 -2.83
C LEU A 83 5.79 -7.43 -4.22
N LEU A 84 6.20 -6.26 -4.73
CA LEU A 84 6.98 -6.15 -5.98
C LEU A 84 8.32 -6.87 -5.89
N PHE A 85 8.99 -6.79 -4.74
CA PHE A 85 10.23 -7.53 -4.49
C PHE A 85 10.00 -9.05 -4.53
N GLN A 86 8.91 -9.55 -3.95
CA GLN A 86 8.54 -10.96 -4.05
C GLN A 86 8.27 -11.41 -5.50
N PHE A 87 7.64 -10.56 -6.32
CA PHE A 87 7.48 -10.83 -7.75
C PHE A 87 8.84 -11.01 -8.43
N TRP A 88 9.80 -10.15 -8.15
CA TRP A 88 11.15 -10.29 -8.71
C TRP A 88 11.85 -11.59 -8.24
N LEU A 89 11.77 -11.90 -6.94
CA LEU A 89 12.40 -13.07 -6.34
C LEU A 89 11.81 -14.39 -6.87
N TYR A 90 10.48 -14.52 -6.93
CA TYR A 90 9.82 -15.76 -7.32
C TYR A 90 9.66 -15.91 -8.84
N ARG A 91 9.79 -14.84 -9.64
CA ARG A 91 9.85 -14.95 -11.11
C ARG A 91 10.97 -15.85 -11.58
N LYS A 92 12.10 -15.88 -10.86
CA LYS A 92 13.30 -16.65 -11.23
C LYS A 92 13.20 -18.15 -10.95
N ARG A 93 12.22 -18.60 -10.16
CA ARG A 93 11.96 -20.03 -9.89
C ARG A 93 11.11 -20.71 -10.96
N ARG A 94 10.62 -19.94 -11.95
CA ARG A 94 9.87 -20.43 -13.10
C ARG A 94 10.78 -20.55 -14.33
N SER A 95 11.98 -21.10 -14.13
CA SER A 95 12.95 -21.52 -15.17
C SER A 95 13.33 -22.97 -14.93
#